data_AF-A0A3C0PLG7-F1
#
_entry.id   AF-A0A3C0PLG7-F1
#
_cell.length_a   1.000
_cell.length_b   1.000
_cell.length_c   1.000
_cell.angle_alpha   90.00
_cell.angle_beta   90.00
_cell.angle_gamma   90.00
#
_symmetry.space_group_name_H-M   'P 1'
#
loop_
_entity.id
_entity.type
_entity.pdbx_description
1 polymer ?
#
loop_
_entity_poly.entity_id
_entity_poly.type
_entity_poly.pdbx_seq_one_letter_code
_entity_poly.pdbx_strand_id
1 'polypeptide(L)'
;FLDEIRKQYVVTARAKGLTENRVLFGHVFRNAMLIVIAGFPSLFIGVFFGGSLFIETIFSLDGLGRLGFEAALTRDYPVMFGTLFAFGLLSLVVGILSDLMYVFIDPRIDFEARG
;
A
#
# COMPACT_ATOMS: atom_id res chain seq x y z
N PHE A 1 -2.84 3.72 15.58
CA PHE A 1 -2.22 3.57 16.92
C PHE A 1 -3.07 4.17 18.04
N LEU A 2 -3.39 5.48 18.03
CA LEU A 2 -4.17 6.11 19.09
C LEU A 2 -5.62 5.59 19.23
N ASP A 3 -6.26 5.18 18.12
CA ASP A 3 -7.62 4.63 18.15
C ASP A 3 -7.71 3.19 18.68
N GLU A 4 -6.65 2.39 18.51
CA GLU A 4 -6.59 1.00 19.01
C GLU A 4 -6.48 0.97 20.54
N ILE A 5 -5.82 1.96 21.16
CA ILE A 5 -5.62 2.06 22.62
C ILE A 5 -6.95 2.23 23.37
N ARG A 6 -8.00 2.79 22.72
CA ARG A 6 -9.31 3.04 23.35
C ARG A 6 -10.29 1.87 23.26
N LYS A 7 -9.94 0.78 22.56
CA LYS A 7 -10.86 -0.34 22.36
C LYS A 7 -10.95 -1.23 23.62
N GLN A 8 -12.14 -1.81 23.83
CA GLN A 8 -12.47 -2.60 25.03
C GLN A 8 -11.48 -3.74 25.30
N TYR A 9 -10.86 -4.32 24.27
CA TYR A 9 -9.87 -5.39 24.42
C TYR A 9 -8.62 -4.97 25.21
N VAL A 10 -8.23 -3.68 25.16
CA VAL A 10 -7.10 -3.13 25.95
C VAL A 10 -7.49 -3.05 27.43
N VAL A 11 -8.73 -2.67 27.72
CA VAL A 11 -9.27 -2.59 29.08
C VAL A 11 -9.37 -3.99 29.70
N THR A 12 -9.79 -4.99 28.93
CA THR A 12 -9.84 -6.39 29.40
C THR A 12 -8.44 -6.96 29.61
N ALA A 13 -7.47 -6.65 28.75
CA ALA A 13 -6.08 -7.08 28.90
C ALA A 13 -5.42 -6.46 30.13
N ARG A 14 -5.70 -5.18 30.42
CA ARG A 14 -5.28 -4.50 31.65
C ARG A 14 -5.94 -5.10 32.90
N ALA A 15 -7.24 -5.44 32.83
CA ALA A 15 -7.96 -6.11 33.92
C ALA A 15 -7.44 -7.52 34.23
N LYS A 16 -6.80 -8.19 33.24
CA LYS A 16 -6.12 -9.49 33.43
C LYS A 16 -4.74 -9.38 34.10
N GLY A 17 -4.27 -8.19 34.48
CA GLY A 17 -2.99 -8.00 35.17
C GLY A 17 -1.75 -8.06 34.28
N LEU A 18 -1.92 -7.94 32.96
CA LEU A 18 -0.80 -7.87 32.02
C LEU A 18 -0.12 -6.49 32.11
N THR A 19 1.21 -6.50 32.16
CA THR A 19 2.03 -5.27 32.15
C THR A 19 1.78 -4.46 30.87
N GLU A 20 1.75 -3.13 30.99
CA GLU A 20 1.45 -2.23 29.86
C GLU A 20 2.31 -2.48 28.63
N ASN A 21 3.60 -2.79 28.81
CA ASN A 21 4.50 -3.14 27.70
C ASN A 21 4.05 -4.39 26.93
N ARG A 22 3.46 -5.38 27.60
CA ARG A 22 2.98 -6.62 26.95
C ARG A 22 1.69 -6.40 26.19
N VAL A 23 0.82 -5.51 26.68
CA VAL A 23 -0.42 -5.11 25.99
C VAL A 23 -0.09 -4.23 24.79
N LEU A 24 0.84 -3.28 24.95
CA LEU A 24 1.26 -2.37 23.89
C LEU A 24 1.96 -3.12 22.75
N PHE A 25 3.00 -3.91 23.04
CA PHE A 25 3.76 -4.62 21.99
C PHE A 25 3.06 -5.89 21.49
N GLY A 26 2.32 -6.59 22.35
CA GLY A 26 1.71 -7.88 21.98
C GLY A 26 0.34 -7.77 21.31
N HIS A 27 -0.50 -6.83 21.73
CA HIS A 27 -1.89 -6.70 21.23
C HIS A 27 -2.07 -5.43 20.40
N VAL A 28 -1.73 -4.27 20.94
CA VAL A 28 -1.98 -2.98 20.26
C VAL A 28 -1.06 -2.80 19.06
N PHE A 29 0.22 -3.13 19.18
CA PHE A 29 1.19 -2.99 18.10
C PHE A 29 0.91 -3.98 16.97
N ARG A 30 0.59 -5.23 17.30
CA ARG A 30 0.20 -6.24 16.30
C ARG A 30 -1.04 -5.79 15.53
N ASN A 31 -2.07 -5.29 16.22
CA ASN A 31 -3.32 -4.88 15.57
C ASN A 31 -3.19 -3.55 14.80
N ALA A 32 -2.40 -2.59 15.32
CA ALA A 32 -2.14 -1.33 14.63
C ALA A 32 -1.26 -1.51 13.39
N MET A 33 -0.32 -2.46 13.43
CA MET A 33 0.51 -2.82 12.28
C MET A 33 -0.34 -3.42 11.15
N LEU A 34 -1.40 -4.20 11.45
CA LEU A 34 -2.31 -4.70 10.41
C LEU A 34 -2.94 -3.59 9.58
N ILE A 35 -3.39 -2.51 10.22
CA ILE A 35 -3.99 -1.36 9.51
C ILE A 35 -2.95 -0.65 8.63
N VAL A 36 -1.73 -0.47 9.15
CA VAL A 36 -0.64 0.16 8.40
C VAL A 36 -0.25 -0.71 7.21
N ILE A 37 -0.07 -2.01 7.42
CA ILE A 37 0.31 -2.95 6.36
C ILE A 37 -0.81 -3.10 5.32
N ALA A 38 -2.09 -3.09 5.73
CA ALA A 38 -3.26 -3.10 4.84
C ALA A 38 -3.44 -1.84 3.99
N GLY A 39 -3.02 -0.68 4.52
CA GLY A 39 -3.17 0.60 3.82
C GLY A 39 -1.93 1.03 3.05
N PHE A 40 -0.74 0.58 3.45
CA PHE A 40 0.52 1.12 2.96
C PHE A 40 0.80 0.81 1.49
N PRO A 41 0.62 -0.41 0.97
CA PRO A 41 0.92 -0.70 -0.43
C PRO A 41 0.05 0.11 -1.40
N SER A 42 -1.25 0.21 -1.15
CA SER A 42 -2.17 0.95 -2.02
C SER A 42 -1.88 2.46 -2.03
N LEU A 43 -1.62 3.04 -0.86
CA LEU A 43 -1.22 4.44 -0.73
C LEU A 43 0.15 4.69 -1.37
N PHE A 44 1.11 3.80 -1.15
CA PHE A 44 2.45 3.92 -1.70
C PHE A 44 2.43 3.88 -3.22
N ILE A 45 1.70 2.94 -3.82
CA ILE A 45 1.49 2.84 -5.27
C ILE A 45 0.85 4.13 -5.80
N GLY A 46 -0.27 4.58 -5.23
CA GLY A 46 -0.97 5.77 -5.70
C GLY A 46 -0.10 7.04 -5.67
N VAL A 47 0.63 7.24 -4.57
CA VAL A 47 1.54 8.38 -4.43
C VAL A 47 2.76 8.26 -5.34
N PHE A 48 3.31 7.05 -5.50
CA PHE A 48 4.48 6.83 -6.34
C PHE A 48 4.15 7.06 -7.82
N PHE A 49 3.05 6.50 -8.32
CA PHE A 49 2.63 6.71 -9.71
C PHE A 49 2.21 8.16 -9.98
N GLY A 50 1.42 8.76 -9.09
CA GLY A 50 1.01 10.16 -9.24
C GLY A 50 2.18 11.13 -9.11
N GLY A 51 3.06 10.91 -8.14
CA GLY A 51 4.24 11.73 -7.87
C GLY A 51 5.34 11.60 -8.92
N SER A 52 5.54 10.42 -9.50
CA SER A 52 6.56 10.17 -10.52
C SER A 52 6.37 11.08 -11.74
N LEU A 53 5.13 11.25 -12.21
CA LEU A 53 4.85 12.13 -13.36
C LEU A 53 5.23 13.59 -13.08
N PHE A 54 4.92 14.10 -11.89
CA PHE A 54 5.31 15.47 -11.51
C PHE A 54 6.82 15.62 -11.39
N ILE A 55 7.50 14.65 -10.78
CA ILE A 55 8.97 14.65 -10.66
C ILE A 55 9.60 14.59 -12.06
N GLU A 56 9.14 13.69 -12.92
CA GLU A 56 9.62 13.58 -14.30
C GLU A 56 9.44 14.87 -15.09
N THR A 57 8.29 15.54 -14.92
CA THR A 57 7.99 16.80 -15.61
C THR A 57 8.83 17.96 -15.09
N ILE A 58 8.92 18.15 -13.77
CA ILE A 58 9.64 19.27 -13.15
C ILE A 58 11.14 19.15 -13.40
N PHE A 59 11.69 17.94 -13.27
CA PHE A 59 13.12 17.69 -13.44
C PHE A 59 13.52 17.33 -14.89
N SER A 60 12.57 17.35 -15.83
CA SER A 60 12.80 16.98 -17.24
C SER A 60 13.49 15.63 -17.41
N LEU A 61 13.09 14.64 -16.59
CA LEU A 61 13.61 13.29 -16.66
C LEU A 61 12.86 12.51 -17.75
N ASP A 62 13.58 11.64 -18.45
CA ASP A 62 13.01 10.74 -19.44
C ASP A 62 12.38 9.53 -18.74
N GLY A 63 11.13 9.69 -18.33
CA GLY A 63 10.34 8.65 -17.68
C GLY A 63 9.09 8.26 -18.46
N LEU A 64 8.53 7.11 -18.10
CA LEU A 64 7.34 6.55 -18.75
C LEU A 64 6.08 7.41 -18.52
N GLY A 65 6.01 8.14 -17.39
CA GLY A 65 4.89 9.00 -17.05
C GLY A 65 4.85 10.23 -17.95
N ARG A 66 5.99 10.90 -18.10
CA ARG A 66 6.17 12.03 -19.01
C ARG A 66 5.95 11.61 -20.47
N LEU A 67 6.51 10.46 -20.87
CA LEU A 67 6.41 9.95 -22.24
C LEU A 67 4.96 9.61 -22.64
N GLY A 68 4.19 8.99 -21.74
CA GLY A 68 2.76 8.73 -21.99
C GLY A 68 1.92 10.01 -22.04
N PHE A 69 2.25 11.00 -21.20
CA PHE A 69 1.58 12.29 -21.20
C PHE A 69 1.86 13.10 -22.49
N GLU A 70 3.12 13.16 -22.93
CA GLU A 70 3.49 13.82 -24.18
C GLU A 70 2.86 13.13 -25.40
N ALA A 71 2.85 11.79 -25.43
CA ALA A 71 2.20 11.02 -26.50
C ALA A 71 0.69 11.29 -26.61
N ALA A 72 0.02 11.49 -25.47
CA ALA A 72 -1.40 11.87 -25.46
C ALA A 72 -1.64 13.28 -26.04
N LEU A 73 -0.72 14.21 -25.78
CA LEU A 73 -0.78 15.58 -26.34
C LEU A 73 -0.48 15.60 -27.84
N THR A 74 0.52 14.86 -28.29
CA THR A 74 0.92 14.77 -29.70
C THR A 74 0.03 13.84 -30.53
N ARG A 75 -0.93 13.16 -29.89
CA ARG A 75 -1.81 12.14 -30.49
C ARG A 75 -1.03 10.98 -31.12
N ASP A 76 0.11 10.64 -30.53
CA ASP A 76 0.87 9.45 -30.90
C ASP A 76 0.22 8.22 -30.25
N TYR A 77 -0.83 7.70 -30.90
CA TYR A 77 -1.59 6.57 -30.40
C TYR A 77 -0.74 5.31 -30.15
N PRO A 78 0.21 4.92 -31.03
CA PRO A 78 1.10 3.78 -30.76
C PRO A 78 1.86 3.93 -29.43
N VAL A 79 2.50 5.08 -29.20
CA VAL A 79 3.27 5.31 -27.98
C VAL A 79 2.36 5.41 -26.76
N MET A 80 1.22 6.08 -26.89
CA MET A 80 0.21 6.17 -25.84
C MET A 80 -0.27 4.79 -25.40
N PHE A 81 -0.67 3.91 -26.32
CA PHE A 81 -1.07 2.54 -25.97
C PHE A 81 0.07 1.70 -25.40
N GLY A 82 1.30 1.88 -25.90
CA GLY A 82 2.49 1.22 -25.35
C GLY A 82 2.74 1.59 -23.89
N THR A 83 2.66 2.88 -23.57
CA THR A 83 2.81 3.37 -22.18
C THR A 83 1.67 2.91 -21.29
N LEU A 84 0.41 2.96 -21.75
CA LEU A 84 -0.73 2.44 -21.00
C LEU A 84 -0.59 0.94 -20.69
N PHE A 85 -0.14 0.15 -21.66
CA PHE A 85 0.15 -1.27 -21.46
C PHE A 85 1.27 -1.47 -20.43
N ALA A 86 2.37 -0.72 -20.54
CA ALA A 86 3.48 -0.79 -19.59
C ALA A 86 3.03 -0.43 -18.16
N PHE A 87 2.21 0.61 -17.99
CA PHE A 87 1.62 0.98 -16.71
C PHE A 87 0.70 -0.10 -16.16
N GLY A 88 -0.15 -0.70 -17.01
CA GLY A 88 -1.01 -1.81 -16.62
C GLY A 88 -0.20 -3.01 -16.13
N LEU A 89 0.85 -3.39 -16.86
CA LEU A 89 1.74 -4.48 -16.48
C LEU A 89 2.46 -4.19 -15.15
N LEU A 90 3.00 -2.98 -14.98
CA LEU A 90 3.64 -2.54 -13.74
C LEU A 90 2.67 -2.60 -12.56
N SER A 91 1.45 -2.10 -12.74
CA SER A 91 0.40 -2.14 -11.71
C SER A 91 0.10 -3.58 -11.29
N LEU A 92 0.02 -4.51 -12.24
CA LEU A 92 -0.20 -5.93 -11.99
C LEU A 92 0.97 -6.55 -11.20
N VAL A 93 2.22 -6.27 -11.61
CA VAL A 93 3.43 -6.74 -10.90
C VAL A 93 3.47 -6.21 -9.47
N VAL A 94 3.20 -4.92 -9.28
CA VAL A 94 3.22 -4.33 -7.94
C VAL A 94 2.05 -4.85 -7.09
N GLY A 95 0.88 -5.10 -7.70
CA GLY A 95 -0.23 -5.78 -7.04
C GLY A 95 0.16 -7.17 -6.53
N ILE A 96 0.79 -7.99 -7.37
CA ILE A 96 1.28 -9.32 -6.97
C ILE A 96 2.35 -9.21 -5.87
N LEU A 97 3.27 -8.26 -5.97
CA LEU A 97 4.28 -8.02 -4.92
C LEU A 97 3.62 -7.60 -3.61
N SER A 98 2.58 -6.76 -3.67
CA SER A 98 1.79 -6.37 -2.51
C SER A 98 1.11 -7.58 -1.88
N ASP A 99 0.44 -8.41 -2.68
CA ASP A 99 -0.22 -9.65 -2.22
C ASP A 99 0.78 -10.62 -1.58
N LEU A 100 1.96 -10.77 -2.18
CA LEU A 100 3.02 -11.61 -1.63
C LEU A 100 3.56 -11.04 -0.31
N MET A 101 3.78 -9.73 -0.24
CA MET A 101 4.15 -9.05 1.01
C MET A 101 3.09 -9.23 2.10
N TYR A 102 1.81 -9.20 1.74
CA TYR A 102 0.72 -9.49 2.68
C TYR A 102 0.85 -10.89 3.27
N VAL A 103 1.05 -11.91 2.43
CA VAL A 103 1.19 -13.31 2.87
C VAL A 103 2.44 -13.52 3.73
N PHE A 104 3.56 -12.90 3.38
CA PHE A 104 4.80 -13.02 4.15
C PHE A 104 4.74 -12.35 5.52
N ILE A 105 4.06 -11.19 5.62
CA ILE A 105 4.02 -10.41 6.85
C ILE A 105 2.91 -10.89 7.78
N ASP A 106 1.80 -11.43 7.26
CA ASP A 106 0.71 -11.96 8.08
C ASP A 106 0.26 -13.38 7.65
N PRO A 107 0.89 -14.44 8.21
CA PRO A 107 0.51 -15.83 7.95
C PRO A 107 -0.80 -16.26 8.67
N ARG A 108 -1.65 -15.31 9.06
CA ARG A 108 -2.94 -15.52 9.74
C ARG A 108 -4.15 -14.98 8.99
N ILE A 109 -3.99 -14.45 7.78
CA ILE A 109 -5.11 -14.18 6.88
C ILE A 109 -5.56 -15.52 6.31
N ASP A 110 -6.31 -16.26 7.11
CA ASP A 110 -7.17 -17.34 6.63
C ASP A 110 -8.16 -16.74 5.63
N PHE A 111 -8.19 -17.32 4.43
CA PHE A 111 -9.12 -17.01 3.34
C PHE A 111 -10.59 -17.39 3.66
N GLU A 112 -10.95 -17.68 4.91
CA GLU A 112 -12.25 -18.28 5.25
C GLU A 112 -13.39 -17.28 5.54
N ALA A 113 -13.14 -15.99 5.77
CA ALA A 113 -14.19 -15.06 6.20
C ALA A 113 -14.75 -14.15 5.09
N ARG A 114 -14.82 -14.66 3.85
CA ARG A 114 -15.57 -14.03 2.75
C ARG A 114 -16.60 -14.99 2.15
N GLY A 115 -17.38 -15.64 3.01
CA GLY A 115 -18.66 -16.28 2.69
C GLY A 115 -19.81 -15.33 2.97
#